data_AF-A0A016WQA4-F1
#
_entry.id   AF-A0A016WQA4-F1
#
_cell.length_a   1.000
_cell.length_b   1.000
_cell.length_c   1.000
_cell.angle_alpha   90.00
_cell.angle_beta   90.00
_cell.angle_gamma   90.00
#
_symmetry.space_group_name_H-M   'P 1'
#
loop_
_entity.id
_entity.type
_entity.pdbx_description
1 polymer ?
#
loop_
_entity_poly.entity_id
_entity_poly.type
_entity_poly.pdbx_seq_one_letter_code
_entity_poly.pdbx_strand_id
1 'polypeptide(L)'
;MWRHLSSISTYYSLDVIEKAVEAGLFTLVADGIHQMNPRSNRRARVNIEEGQLYTIHGVCEGEIEAPFLYAIALHKREQVHVTIYREMKKAIQLCSPQPATEPVLRIILDFEKKPLQTQLRLCSLVAPSRDVACI
;
A
#
# COMPACT_ATOMS: atom_id res chain seq x y z
N MET A 1 -14.49 2.36 6.00
CA MET A 1 -15.14 1.02 5.87
C MET A 1 -14.13 -0.03 6.32
N TRP A 2 -14.48 -0.87 7.29
CA TRP A 2 -13.55 -1.85 7.89
C TRP A 2 -13.65 -3.21 7.19
N ARG A 3 -12.54 -3.78 6.72
CA ARG A 3 -12.50 -5.14 6.17
C ARG A 3 -11.42 -5.95 6.87
N HIS A 4 -11.83 -7.00 7.58
CA HIS A 4 -10.93 -7.96 8.20
C HIS A 4 -10.83 -9.20 7.30
N LEU A 5 -9.65 -9.42 6.72
CA LEU A 5 -9.25 -10.74 6.24
C LEU A 5 -8.45 -11.39 7.37
N SER A 6 -8.59 -12.68 7.62
CA SER A 6 -8.13 -13.39 8.84
C SER A 6 -6.63 -13.28 9.21
N SER A 7 -5.83 -12.51 8.47
CA SER A 7 -4.40 -12.25 8.72
C SER A 7 -3.92 -10.82 8.37
N ILE A 8 -4.83 -9.93 7.92
CA ILE A 8 -4.49 -8.56 7.50
C ILE A 8 -5.61 -7.60 7.93
N SER A 9 -5.23 -6.48 8.54
CA SER A 9 -6.10 -5.34 8.85
C SER A 9 -5.64 -4.12 8.06
N THR A 10 -6.51 -3.55 7.23
CA THR A 10 -6.24 -2.35 6.42
C THR A 10 -7.01 -1.14 6.95
N TYR A 11 -6.34 0.01 6.92
CA TYR A 11 -6.84 1.28 7.44
C TYR A 11 -6.57 2.36 6.39
N TYR A 12 -7.63 3.05 5.93
CA TYR A 12 -7.53 4.16 5.00
C TYR A 12 -8.77 5.06 5.13
N SER A 13 -8.64 6.32 4.69
CA SER A 13 -9.74 7.29 4.65
C SER A 13 -10.11 7.59 3.21
N LEU A 14 -11.38 7.36 2.84
CA LEU A 14 -11.87 7.70 1.50
C LEU A 14 -11.83 9.21 1.27
N ASP A 15 -12.16 10.02 2.28
CA ASP A 15 -12.17 11.49 2.18
C ASP A 15 -10.76 12.05 1.85
N VAL A 16 -9.72 11.43 2.42
CA VAL A 16 -8.32 11.83 2.13
C VAL A 16 -7.94 11.43 0.70
N ILE A 17 -8.32 10.23 0.28
CA ILE A 17 -8.05 9.72 -1.07
C ILE A 17 -8.81 10.53 -2.12
N GLU A 18 -10.07 10.90 -1.86
CA GLU A 18 -10.88 11.75 -2.72
C GLU A 18 -10.22 13.12 -2.92
N LYS A 19 -9.84 13.79 -1.83
CA LYS A 19 -9.11 15.07 -1.91
C LYS A 19 -7.82 14.97 -2.68
N ALA A 20 -7.09 13.86 -2.54
CA ALA A 20 -5.87 13.62 -3.29
C ALA A 20 -6.14 13.44 -4.79
N VAL A 21 -7.17 12.69 -5.15
CA VAL A 21 -7.59 12.51 -6.55
C VAL A 21 -8.02 13.85 -7.16
N GLU A 22 -8.81 14.65 -6.44
CA GLU A 22 -9.18 16.00 -6.85
C GLU A 22 -7.96 16.93 -7.02
N ALA A 23 -6.94 16.76 -6.18
CA ALA A 23 -5.66 17.48 -6.24
C ALA A 23 -4.66 16.89 -7.25
N GLY A 24 -5.10 16.03 -8.18
CA GLY A 24 -4.24 15.49 -9.23
C GLY A 24 -3.22 14.45 -8.74
N LEU A 25 -3.66 13.51 -7.90
CA LEU A 25 -2.85 12.34 -7.50
C LEU A 25 -2.16 11.69 -8.72
N PHE A 26 -0.83 11.65 -8.72
CA PHE A 26 -0.05 11.15 -9.85
C PHE A 26 0.96 10.05 -9.48
N THR A 27 1.34 9.91 -8.21
CA THR A 27 2.25 8.84 -7.76
C THR A 27 1.72 8.16 -6.50
N LEU A 28 1.89 6.83 -6.43
CA LEU A 28 1.78 6.06 -5.21
C LEU A 28 3.16 5.56 -4.80
N VAL A 29 3.54 5.78 -3.55
CA VAL A 29 4.76 5.27 -2.94
C VAL A 29 4.36 4.24 -1.90
N ALA A 30 4.66 2.98 -2.14
CA ALA A 30 4.46 1.93 -1.17
C ALA A 30 5.77 1.70 -0.41
N ASP A 31 5.76 2.08 0.86
CA ASP A 31 6.90 1.95 1.75
C ASP A 31 6.81 0.64 2.56
N GLY A 32 7.97 0.02 2.74
CA GLY A 32 8.15 -1.33 3.21
C GLY A 32 8.06 -1.45 4.73
N ILE A 33 7.21 -2.37 5.17
CA ILE A 33 7.48 -3.39 6.20
C ILE A 33 8.29 -2.87 7.39
N HIS A 34 7.62 -2.16 8.29
CA HIS A 34 8.19 -1.90 9.60
C HIS A 34 7.85 -3.09 10.50
N GLN A 35 8.87 -3.81 10.97
CA GLN A 35 8.66 -4.83 12.00
C GLN A 35 8.05 -4.15 13.21
N MET A 36 6.86 -4.60 13.61
CA MET A 36 6.13 -4.00 14.73
C MET A 36 6.72 -4.39 16.11
N ASN A 37 7.95 -4.92 16.16
CA ASN A 37 8.54 -5.45 17.37
C ASN A 37 9.99 -5.01 17.62
N PRO A 38 10.32 -4.55 18.84
CA PRO A 38 11.68 -4.63 19.35
C PRO A 38 12.03 -6.10 19.53
N ARG A 39 13.22 -6.49 19.05
CA ARG A 39 13.82 -7.82 19.21
C ARG A 39 13.46 -8.42 20.57
N SER A 40 12.91 -9.64 20.56
CA SER A 40 12.55 -10.39 21.76
C SER A 40 13.69 -10.37 22.77
N ASN A 41 13.57 -9.54 23.81
CA ASN A 41 14.38 -9.73 24.99
C ASN A 41 13.90 -11.06 25.58
N ARG A 42 14.76 -12.09 25.60
CA ARG A 42 14.47 -13.44 26.13
C ARG A 42 13.89 -13.48 27.56
N ARG A 43 13.70 -12.33 28.22
CA ARG A 43 13.12 -12.15 29.56
C ARG A 43 11.70 -11.56 29.56
N ALA A 44 11.21 -11.01 28.46
CA ALA A 44 9.85 -10.47 28.39
C ALA A 44 8.87 -11.61 28.07
N ARG A 45 7.94 -11.90 28.99
CA ARG A 45 6.88 -12.90 28.86
C ARG A 45 5.77 -12.50 27.86
N VAL A 46 6.11 -11.74 26.83
CA VAL A 46 5.15 -11.28 25.82
C VAL A 46 5.61 -11.87 24.48
N ASN A 47 4.91 -12.92 24.03
CA ASN A 47 4.96 -13.34 22.64
C ASN A 47 4.24 -12.27 21.82
N ILE A 48 4.94 -11.21 21.45
CA ILE A 48 4.40 -10.28 20.46
C ILE A 48 4.65 -10.94 19.10
N GLU A 49 3.59 -11.27 18.38
CA GLU A 49 3.69 -11.87 17.04
C GLU A 49 4.50 -10.97 16.09
N GLU A 50 5.20 -11.56 15.12
CA GLU A 50 6.05 -10.88 14.12
C GLU A 50 5.23 -10.06 13.10
N GLY A 51 4.42 -9.12 13.58
CA GLY A 51 3.60 -8.26 12.75
C GLY A 51 4.43 -7.29 11.91
N GLN A 52 3.93 -6.98 10.73
CA GLN A 52 4.52 -6.03 9.78
C GLN A 52 3.52 -4.91 9.51
N LEU A 53 3.99 -3.67 9.58
CA LEU A 53 3.26 -2.50 9.13
C LEU A 53 3.67 -2.16 7.69
N TYR A 54 2.68 -1.96 6.84
CA TYR A 54 2.82 -1.50 5.47
C TYR A 54 2.16 -0.13 5.34
N THR A 55 2.78 0.76 4.56
CA THR A 55 2.23 2.08 4.27
C THR A 55 2.18 2.32 2.77
N ILE A 56 1.12 2.97 2.30
CA ILE A 56 1.05 3.55 0.95
C ILE A 56 0.80 5.03 1.12
N HIS A 57 1.68 5.81 0.52
CA HIS A 57 1.62 7.25 0.43
C HIS A 57 1.21 7.61 -1.00
N GLY A 58 0.49 8.72 -1.15
CA GLY A 58 0.22 9.31 -2.45
C GLY A 58 0.89 10.68 -2.56
N VAL A 59 1.33 10.99 -3.78
CA VAL A 59 1.87 12.29 -4.15
C VAL A 59 0.93 12.95 -5.14
N CYS A 60 0.44 14.13 -4.76
CA CYS A 60 -0.48 14.94 -5.55
C CYS A 60 0.25 16.14 -6.17
N GLU A 61 -0.39 16.85 -7.10
CA GLU A 61 0.19 18.06 -7.70
C GLU A 61 0.67 19.04 -6.62
N GLY A 62 1.76 19.75 -6.91
CA GLY A 62 2.45 20.57 -5.91
C GLY A 62 3.32 19.78 -4.92
N GLU A 63 3.62 18.51 -5.22
CA GLU A 63 4.53 17.63 -4.46
C GLU A 63 4.07 17.38 -3.02
N ILE A 64 2.75 17.44 -2.79
CA ILE A 64 2.15 17.16 -1.49
C ILE A 64 2.07 15.65 -1.32
N GLU A 65 2.81 15.13 -0.34
CA GLU A 65 2.77 13.73 0.07
C GLU A 65 1.83 13.53 1.26
N ALA A 66 0.97 12.51 1.19
CA ALA A 66 0.12 12.12 2.31
C ALA A 66 -0.02 10.60 2.42
N PRO A 67 -0.10 10.04 3.65
CA PRO A 67 -0.35 8.62 3.84
C PRO A 67 -1.82 8.30 3.53
N PHE A 68 -2.04 7.30 2.68
CA PHE A 68 -3.38 6.88 2.28
C PHE A 68 -3.82 5.58 2.93
N LEU A 69 -2.90 4.62 3.07
CA LEU A 69 -3.23 3.30 3.58
C LEU A 69 -2.16 2.81 4.55
N TYR A 70 -2.62 2.33 5.70
CA TYR A 70 -1.84 1.53 6.63
C TYR A 70 -2.37 0.10 6.62
N ALA A 71 -1.50 -0.89 6.58
CA ALA A 71 -1.90 -2.29 6.74
C ALA A 71 -1.01 -3.02 7.73
N ILE A 72 -1.66 -3.71 8.64
CA ILE A 72 -1.01 -4.59 9.62
C ILE A 72 -1.20 -6.02 9.15
N ALA A 73 -0.10 -6.75 8.95
CA ALA A 73 -0.14 -8.17 8.61
C ALA A 73 0.74 -8.99 9.55
N LEU A 74 0.26 -10.17 9.92
CA LEU A 74 1.00 -11.05 10.84
C LEU A 74 2.21 -11.73 10.19
N HIS A 75 2.25 -11.81 8.85
CA HIS A 75 3.29 -12.52 8.10
C HIS A 75 3.67 -11.80 6.80
N LYS A 76 4.96 -11.82 6.43
CA LYS A 76 5.47 -11.31 5.14
C LYS A 76 5.20 -12.33 4.02
N ARG A 77 4.02 -12.29 3.39
CA ARG A 77 3.66 -13.12 2.23
C ARG A 77 3.36 -12.28 1.01
N GLU A 78 3.62 -12.79 -0.20
CA GLU A 78 3.28 -12.07 -1.44
C GLU A 78 1.78 -11.72 -1.52
N GLN A 79 0.91 -12.63 -1.07
CA GLN A 79 -0.54 -12.42 -1.05
C GLN A 79 -0.95 -11.22 -0.17
N VAL A 80 -0.16 -10.85 0.84
CA VAL A 80 -0.42 -9.65 1.66
C VAL A 80 -0.31 -8.39 0.82
N HIS A 81 0.75 -8.29 0.03
CA HIS A 81 0.93 -7.16 -0.88
C HIS A 81 -0.18 -7.10 -1.93
N VAL A 82 -0.53 -8.24 -2.54
CA VAL A 82 -1.63 -8.32 -3.50
C VAL A 82 -2.94 -7.76 -2.92
N THR A 83 -3.26 -8.14 -1.67
CA THR A 83 -4.46 -7.68 -0.98
C THR A 83 -4.41 -6.18 -0.71
N ILE A 84 -3.32 -5.67 -0.16
CA ILE A 84 -3.12 -4.25 0.15
C ILE A 84 -3.31 -3.40 -1.12
N TYR A 85 -2.59 -3.76 -2.18
CA TYR A 85 -2.65 -3.07 -3.47
C TYR A 85 -4.02 -3.11 -4.11
N ARG A 86 -4.72 -4.25 -4.01
CA ARG A 86 -6.09 -4.37 -4.51
C ARG A 86 -7.07 -3.48 -3.76
N GLU A 87 -6.96 -3.39 -2.43
CA GLU A 87 -7.83 -2.49 -1.66
C GLU A 87 -7.51 -1.02 -1.95
N MET A 88 -6.24 -0.64 -2.10
CA MET A 88 -5.86 0.71 -2.52
C MET A 88 -6.43 1.06 -3.91
N LYS A 89 -6.29 0.16 -4.89
CA LYS A 89 -6.86 0.35 -6.23
C LYS A 89 -8.36 0.58 -6.18
N LYS A 90 -9.10 -0.24 -5.42
CA LYS A 90 -10.55 -0.07 -5.23
C LYS A 90 -10.88 1.29 -4.60
N ALA A 91 -10.12 1.71 -3.59
CA ALA A 91 -10.35 2.99 -2.93
C ALA A 91 -10.19 4.16 -3.89
N ILE A 92 -9.13 4.15 -4.73
CA ILE A 92 -8.93 5.16 -5.78
C ILE A 92 -10.08 5.13 -6.78
N GLN A 93 -10.45 3.95 -7.29
CA GLN A 93 -11.55 3.80 -8.25
C GLN A 93 -12.89 4.33 -7.71
N LEU A 94 -13.15 4.19 -6.40
CA LEU A 94 -14.35 4.73 -5.76
C LEU A 94 -14.34 6.27 -5.68
N CYS A 95 -13.15 6.86 -5.57
CA CYS A 95 -12.94 8.31 -5.50
C CYS A 95 -12.72 8.95 -6.87
N SER A 96 -12.54 8.17 -7.94
CA SER A 96 -12.33 8.67 -9.29
C SER A 96 -13.64 9.16 -9.93
N PRO A 97 -13.70 10.40 -10.45
CA PRO A 97 -14.90 10.99 -11.03
C PRO A 97 -15.37 10.31 -12.34
N GLN A 98 -14.52 9.54 -13.02
CA GLN A 98 -14.90 8.71 -14.17
C GLN A 98 -14.52 7.23 -13.95
N PRO A 99 -15.49 6.32 -13.77
CA PRO A 99 -15.23 4.89 -13.60
C PRO A 99 -14.54 4.23 -14.80
N ALA A 100 -14.56 4.87 -15.97
CA ALA A 100 -14.04 4.33 -17.23
C ALA A 100 -12.59 4.72 -17.53
N THR A 101 -11.99 5.66 -16.79
CA THR A 101 -10.63 6.14 -17.04
C THR A 101 -9.83 6.00 -15.76
N GLU A 102 -9.08 4.89 -15.64
CA GLU A 102 -8.15 4.73 -14.52
C GLU A 102 -7.10 5.86 -14.56
N PRO A 103 -6.81 6.51 -13.42
CA PRO A 103 -5.78 7.54 -13.39
C PRO A 103 -4.42 6.93 -13.79
N VAL A 104 -3.66 7.68 -14.58
CA VAL A 104 -2.30 7.28 -14.97
C VAL A 104 -1.39 7.52 -13.77
N LEU A 105 -1.27 6.50 -12.93
CA LEU A 105 -0.44 6.55 -11.72
C LEU A 105 0.95 5.99 -12.01
N ARG A 106 1.97 6.67 -11.47
CA ARG A 106 3.30 6.11 -11.26
C ARG A 106 3.30 5.33 -9.96
N ILE A 107 3.92 4.16 -9.96
CA ILE A 107 4.00 3.32 -8.77
C ILE A 107 5.46 3.15 -8.41
N ILE A 108 5.78 3.59 -7.20
CA ILE A 108 7.07 3.43 -6.56
C ILE A 108 6.93 2.38 -5.48
N LEU A 109 7.67 1.29 -5.59
CA LEU A 109 7.61 0.18 -4.65
C LEU A 109 8.96 -0.03 -3.99
N ASP A 110 9.02 0.17 -2.67
CA ASP A 110 10.15 -0.30 -1.87
C ASP A 110 10.02 -1.81 -1.63
N PHE A 111 10.82 -2.57 -2.36
CA PHE A 111 10.89 -4.02 -2.21
C PHE A 111 12.23 -4.42 -1.62
N GLU A 112 12.25 -4.62 -0.31
CA GLU A 112 13.34 -5.39 0.28
C GLU A 112 13.41 -6.81 -0.32
N LYS A 113 14.46 -7.05 -1.13
CA LYS A 113 14.96 -8.37 -1.55
C LYS A 113 13.91 -9.32 -2.17
N LYS A 114 12.98 -8.81 -2.98
CA LYS A 114 12.07 -9.68 -3.78
C LYS A 114 12.56 -9.86 -5.22
N PRO A 115 12.31 -11.03 -5.85
CA PRO A 115 12.60 -11.22 -7.27
C PRO A 115 11.83 -10.22 -8.14
N LEU A 116 12.48 -9.66 -9.16
CA LEU A 116 11.90 -8.68 -10.10
C LEU A 116 10.53 -9.10 -10.66
N GLN A 117 10.35 -10.39 -10.96
CA GLN A 117 9.10 -10.90 -11.50
C GLN A 117 7.91 -10.76 -10.53
N THR A 118 8.16 -10.95 -9.23
CA THR A 118 7.15 -10.69 -8.18
C THR A 118 6.83 -9.21 -8.10
N GLN A 119 7.84 -8.34 -8.27
CA GLN A 119 7.64 -6.89 -8.25
C GLN A 119 6.74 -6.44 -9.40
N LEU A 120 7.06 -6.85 -10.64
CA LEU A 120 6.29 -6.52 -11.84
C LEU A 120 4.84 -7.02 -11.76
N ARG A 121 4.63 -8.23 -11.24
CA ARG A 121 3.29 -8.78 -11.00
C ARG A 121 2.49 -7.90 -10.04
N LEU A 122 3.09 -7.45 -8.94
CA LEU A 122 2.42 -6.60 -7.97
C LEU A 122 2.07 -5.22 -8.55
N CYS A 123 2.92 -4.66 -9.40
CA CYS A 123 2.65 -3.39 -10.09
C CYS A 123 1.44 -3.46 -11.01
N SER A 124 1.36 -4.52 -11.83
CA SER A 124 0.26 -4.74 -12.78
C SER A 124 -1.13 -4.84 -12.13
N LEU A 125 -1.18 -5.08 -10.82
CA LEU A 125 -2.43 -5.15 -10.06
C LEU A 125 -2.99 -3.78 -9.68
N VAL A 126 -2.13 -2.75 -9.58
CA VAL A 126 -2.52 -1.40 -9.12
C VAL A 126 -2.75 -0.47 -10.30
N ALA A 127 -1.91 -0.53 -11.34
CA ALA A 127 -2.08 0.26 -12.54
C ALA A 127 -1.76 -0.57 -13.80
N PRO A 128 -2.49 -0.33 -14.90
CA PRO A 128 -2.13 -0.84 -16.22
C PRO A 128 -0.96 -0.07 -16.86
N SER A 129 -0.47 0.99 -16.21
CA SER A 129 0.58 1.87 -16.74
C SER A 129 1.95 1.18 -16.72
N ARG A 130 2.79 1.55 -17.70
CA ARG A 130 4.12 0.97 -17.95
C ARG A 130 5.23 1.61 -17.11
N ASP A 131 4.92 2.59 -16.28
CA ASP A 131 5.90 3.41 -15.56
C ASP A 131 6.00 2.97 -14.09
N VAL A 132 6.69 1.85 -13.90
CA VAL A 132 7.04 1.32 -12.58
C VAL A 132 8.48 1.72 -12.29
N ALA A 133 8.69 2.39 -11.16
CA ALA A 133 10.02 2.58 -10.60
C ALA A 133 10.16 1.68 -9.35
N CYS A 134 11.03 0.67 -9.43
CA CYS A 134 11.50 -0.03 -8.24
C CYS A 134 12.71 0.77 -7.71
N ILE A 135 12.66 1.17 -6.44
CA ILE A 135 13.78 1.81 -5.74
C ILE A 135 14.36 0.82 -4.73
#